data_AF-X1GGU7-F1
#
_entry.id   AF-X1GGU7-F1
#
_cell.length_a   1.000
_cell.length_b   1.000
_cell.length_c   1.000
_cell.angle_alpha   90.00
_cell.angle_beta   90.00
_cell.angle_gamma   90.00
#
_symmetry.space_group_name_H-M   'P 1'
#
loop_
_entity.id
_entity.type
_entity.pdbx_description
1 polymer ?
#
loop_
_entity_poly.entity_id
_entity_poly.type
_entity_poly.pdbx_seq_one_letter_code
_entity_poly.pdbx_strand_id
1 'polypeptide(L)'
;HSPQRGRDITFKYLASAEKVLGGPGFIYVGEWTSANGAVLEFKTMIDGIEINGVDIITFDAEGRITNFKVMVRPLKAINMLHRLMAEQLAAQS
;
A
#
# COMPACT_ATOMS: atom_id res chain seq x y z
N HIS A 1 1.57 6.36 -14.41
CA HIS A 1 0.69 5.71 -13.41
C HIS A 1 -0.61 6.47 -13.35
N SER A 2 -1.73 5.83 -13.73
CA SER A 2 -3.07 6.41 -13.63
C SER A 2 -3.70 5.93 -12.31
N PRO A 3 -4.39 6.81 -11.55
CA PRO A 3 -5.01 6.41 -10.30
C PRO A 3 -6.11 5.37 -10.54
N GLN A 4 -6.15 4.34 -9.70
CA GLN A 4 -7.25 3.38 -9.67
C GLN A 4 -8.48 4.06 -9.05
N ARG A 5 -9.63 3.98 -9.73
CA ARG A 5 -10.87 4.66 -9.32
C ARG A 5 -11.97 3.66 -9.02
N GLY A 6 -12.57 3.79 -7.84
CA GLY A 6 -13.69 2.96 -7.41
C GLY A 6 -13.28 1.95 -6.34
N ARG A 7 -14.22 1.66 -5.43
CA ARG A 7 -13.97 0.84 -4.23
C ARG A 7 -13.40 -0.53 -4.57
N ASP A 8 -13.98 -1.23 -5.54
CA ASP A 8 -13.66 -2.64 -5.76
C ASP A 8 -12.26 -2.83 -6.37
N ILE A 9 -11.84 -1.96 -7.29
CA ILE A 9 -10.48 -2.00 -7.84
C ILE A 9 -9.43 -1.55 -6.82
N THR A 10 -9.74 -0.52 -6.01
CA THR A 10 -8.87 -0.09 -4.91
C THR A 10 -8.72 -1.19 -3.87
N PHE A 11 -9.81 -1.88 -3.52
CA PHE A 11 -9.78 -3.01 -2.59
C PHE A 11 -8.89 -4.15 -3.12
N LYS A 12 -9.06 -4.56 -4.38
CA LYS A 12 -8.21 -5.59 -5.00
C LYS A 12 -6.74 -5.19 -5.00
N TYR A 13 -6.45 -3.93 -5.29
CA TYR A 13 -5.08 -3.39 -5.27
C TYR A 13 -4.48 -3.44 -3.87
N LEU A 14 -5.20 -2.95 -2.85
CA LEU A 14 -4.73 -2.94 -1.46
C LEU A 14 -4.57 -4.34 -0.90
N ALA A 15 -5.53 -5.24 -1.13
CA ALA A 15 -5.42 -6.65 -0.72
C ALA A 15 -4.22 -7.36 -1.38
N SER A 16 -3.87 -6.97 -2.62
CA SER A 16 -2.67 -7.48 -3.29
C SER A 16 -1.40 -6.91 -2.67
N ALA A 17 -1.37 -5.61 -2.38
CA ALA A 17 -0.23 -4.96 -1.72
C ALA A 17 0.00 -5.53 -0.32
N GLU A 18 -1.06 -5.78 0.45
CA GLU A 18 -1.02 -6.43 1.75
C GLU A 18 -0.43 -7.84 1.66
N LYS A 19 -0.82 -8.67 0.70
CA LYS A 19 -0.23 -10.02 0.53
C LYS A 19 1.27 -9.98 0.25
N VAL A 20 1.73 -8.92 -0.41
CA VAL A 20 3.15 -8.74 -0.74
C VAL A 20 3.92 -8.19 0.44
N LEU A 21 3.41 -7.13 1.08
CA LEU A 21 4.12 -6.36 2.10
C LEU A 21 3.86 -6.86 3.52
N GLY A 22 2.65 -7.34 3.80
CA GLY A 22 2.10 -7.69 5.12
C GLY A 22 2.53 -9.06 5.66
N GLY A 23 3.73 -9.52 5.28
CA GLY A 23 4.30 -10.76 5.81
C GLY A 23 4.88 -10.61 7.24
N PRO A 24 5.44 -11.70 7.80
CA PRO A 24 6.14 -11.67 9.08
C PRO A 24 7.27 -10.62 9.05
N GLY A 25 7.14 -9.57 9.86
CA GLY A 25 8.10 -8.46 9.90
C GLY A 25 7.58 -7.13 9.37
N PHE A 26 6.37 -7.08 8.80
CA PHE A 26 5.69 -5.81 8.56
C PHE A 26 5.34 -5.15 9.90
N ILE A 27 5.81 -3.93 10.11
CA ILE A 27 5.44 -3.12 11.27
C ILE A 27 5.26 -1.66 10.87
N TYR A 28 4.27 -1.00 11.47
CA TYR A 28 4.19 0.47 11.46
C TYR A 28 5.22 1.04 12.45
N VAL A 29 5.98 2.03 12.00
CA VAL A 29 7.08 2.65 12.75
C VAL A 29 6.90 4.15 12.97
N GLY A 30 5.95 4.78 12.26
CA GLY A 30 5.64 6.19 12.40
C GLY A 30 4.21 6.50 11.98
N GLU A 31 3.63 7.52 12.60
CA GLU A 31 2.28 8.00 12.30
C GLU A 31 2.26 9.53 12.38
N TRP A 32 1.65 10.16 11.37
CA TRP A 32 1.37 11.59 11.34
C TRP A 32 -0.07 11.81 10.93
N THR A 33 -0.82 12.56 11.72
CA THR A 33 -2.25 12.80 11.49
C THR A 33 -2.52 14.25 11.13
N SER A 34 -3.62 14.46 10.40
CA SER A 34 -4.24 15.76 10.17
C SER A 34 -5.73 15.67 10.54
N ALA A 35 -6.47 16.77 10.37
CA ALA A 35 -7.90 16.80 10.65
C ALA A 35 -8.72 15.77 9.82
N ASN A 36 -8.23 15.37 8.65
CA ASN A 36 -8.95 14.49 7.71
C ASN A 36 -8.05 13.43 7.06
N GLY A 37 -6.92 13.09 7.68
CA GLY A 37 -5.98 12.17 7.07
C GLY A 37 -4.91 11.65 8.01
N ALA A 38 -4.19 10.66 7.52
CA ALA A 38 -3.05 10.06 8.19
C ALA A 38 -1.97 9.67 7.18
N VAL A 39 -0.72 9.73 7.63
CA VAL A 39 0.43 9.12 6.99
C VAL A 39 0.98 8.07 7.95
N LEU A 40 1.03 6.81 7.52
CA LEU A 40 1.53 5.70 8.31
C LEU A 40 2.82 5.19 7.68
N GLU A 41 3.95 5.39 8.35
CA GLU A 41 5.22 4.82 7.91
C GLU A 41 5.32 3.37 8.38
N PHE A 42 5.67 2.50 7.44
CA PHE A 42 5.89 1.08 7.70
C PHE A 42 7.26 0.65 7.23
N LYS A 43 7.73 -0.45 7.83
CA LYS A 43 8.87 -1.21 7.31
C LYS A 43 8.56 -2.69 7.28
N THR A 44 9.23 -3.39 6.37
CA THR A 44 9.16 -4.86 6.26
C THR A 44 10.46 -5.38 5.65
N MET A 45 10.65 -6.70 5.67
CA MET A 45 11.80 -7.38 5.08
C MET A 45 11.29 -8.46 4.14
N ILE A 46 11.68 -8.39 2.87
CA ILE A 46 11.28 -9.38 1.86
C ILE A 46 12.54 -9.83 1.11
N ASP A 47 12.79 -11.14 1.08
CA ASP A 47 13.98 -11.74 0.42
C ASP A 47 15.31 -11.07 0.82
N GLY A 48 15.44 -10.70 2.10
CA GLY A 48 16.63 -10.02 2.63
C GLY A 48 16.78 -8.55 2.22
N ILE A 49 15.75 -7.96 1.61
CA ILE A 49 15.69 -6.53 1.25
C ILE A 49 14.82 -5.81 2.26
N GLU A 50 15.40 -4.83 2.95
CA GLU A 50 14.64 -3.93 3.79
C GLU A 50 13.81 -2.99 2.92
N ILE A 51 12.52 -2.93 3.23
CA ILE A 51 11.53 -2.12 2.55
C ILE A 51 10.99 -1.13 3.56
N ASN A 52 10.91 0.13 3.15
CA ASN A 52 10.26 1.18 3.91
C ASN A 52 9.24 1.87 3.01
N GLY A 53 8.12 2.31 3.58
CA GLY A 53 7.10 2.98 2.82
C GLY A 53 6.13 3.77 3.69
N VAL A 54 5.23 4.47 3.03
CA VAL A 54 4.14 5.19 3.70
C VAL A 54 2.81 4.90 3.02
N ASP A 55 1.79 4.70 3.86
CA ASP A 55 0.38 4.79 3.46
C ASP A 55 -0.10 6.21 3.73
N ILE A 56 -0.55 6.91 2.69
CA ILE A 56 -1.13 8.26 2.79
C ILE A 56 -2.63 8.14 2.54
N ILE A 57 -3.41 8.42 3.57
CA ILE A 57 -4.86 8.20 3.60
C ILE A 57 -5.58 9.52 3.82
N THR A 58 -6.64 9.77 3.06
CA THR A 58 -7.56 10.89 3.25
C THR A 58 -8.97 10.37 3.46
N PHE A 59 -9.69 10.96 4.40
CA PHE A 59 -11.05 10.60 4.77
C PHE A 59 -12.04 11.73 4.47
N ASP A 60 -13.30 11.38 4.22
CA ASP A 60 -14.41 12.35 4.23
C ASP A 60 -14.94 12.60 5.65
N ALA A 61 -15.98 13.43 5.77
CA ALA A 61 -16.58 13.79 7.05
C ALA A 61 -17.26 12.60 7.75
N GLU A 62 -17.60 11.54 7.01
CA GLU A 62 -18.17 10.31 7.55
C GLU A 62 -17.10 9.26 7.90
N GLY A 63 -15.81 9.59 7.77
CA GLY A 63 -14.70 8.70 8.06
C GLY A 63 -14.40 7.67 6.97
N ARG A 64 -14.95 7.82 5.77
CA ARG A 64 -14.69 6.91 4.64
C ARG A 64 -13.45 7.34 3.88
N ILE A 65 -12.67 6.38 3.41
CA ILE A 65 -11.45 6.65 2.62
C ILE A 65 -11.84 7.23 1.26
N THR A 66 -11.36 8.44 0.97
CA THR A 66 -11.53 9.13 -0.32
C THR A 66 -10.26 9.06 -1.19
N ASN A 67 -9.11 8.88 -0.55
CA ASN A 67 -7.82 8.71 -1.22
C ASN A 67 -6.93 7.78 -0.41
N PHE A 68 -6.27 6.86 -1.12
CA PHE A 68 -5.27 5.97 -0.55
C PHE A 68 -4.08 5.93 -1.51
N LYS A 69 -2.90 6.33 -1.02
CA LYS A 69 -1.66 6.33 -1.81
C LYS A 69 -0.56 5.64 -1.04
N VAL A 70 0.07 4.66 -1.68
CA VAL A 70 1.24 3.95 -1.14
C VAL A 70 2.49 4.49 -1.82
N MET A 71 3.54 4.79 -1.06
CA MET A 71 4.88 5.03 -1.57
C MET A 71 5.86 4.06 -0.92
N VAL A 72 6.77 3.47 -1.70
CA VAL A 72 7.68 2.42 -1.22
C VAL A 72 9.10 2.71 -1.71
N ARG A 73 10.09 2.37 -0.89
CA ARG A 73 11.51 2.29 -1.21
C ARG A 73 12.10 0.96 -0.72
N PRO A 74 13.21 0.48 -1.32
CA PRO A 74 13.94 1.01 -2.47
C PRO A 74 13.25 0.69 -3.82
N LEU A 75 13.79 1.20 -4.94
CA LEU A 75 13.24 0.96 -6.29
C LEU A 75 13.04 -0.53 -6.61
N LYS A 76 13.93 -1.40 -6.12
CA LYS A 76 13.81 -2.86 -6.28
C LYS A 76 12.51 -3.41 -5.68
N ALA A 77 12.04 -2.82 -4.56
CA ALA A 77 10.77 -3.17 -3.94
C ALA A 77 9.57 -2.75 -4.79
N ILE A 78 9.65 -1.58 -5.45
CA ILE A 78 8.61 -1.11 -6.37
C ILE A 78 8.45 -2.07 -7.55
N ASN A 79 9.56 -2.51 -8.16
CA ASN A 79 9.53 -3.46 -9.27
C ASN A 79 8.94 -4.82 -8.86
N MET A 80 9.30 -5.30 -7.67
CA MET A 80 8.73 -6.53 -7.10
C MET A 80 7.23 -6.39 -6.86
N LEU A 81 6.79 -5.26 -6.29
CA LEU A 81 5.37 -4.98 -6.10
C LEU A 81 4.61 -4.99 -7.42
N HIS A 82 5.11 -4.28 -8.44
CA HIS A 82 4.48 -4.25 -9.76
C HIS A 82 4.34 -5.66 -10.35
N ARG A 83 5.36 -6.53 -10.21
CA ARG A 83 5.30 -7.91 -10.70
C ARG A 83 4.21 -8.72 -9.98
N LEU A 84 4.22 -8.72 -8.65
CA LEU A 84 3.28 -9.47 -7.83
C LEU A 84 1.83 -8.97 -7.97
N MET A 85 1.66 -7.67 -8.18
CA MET A 85 0.34 -7.08 -8.48
C MET A 85 -0.18 -7.48 -9.86
N ALA A 86 0.70 -7.55 -10.87
CA ALA A 86 0.31 -8.03 -12.19
C ALA A 86 -0.09 -9.52 -12.14
N GLU A 87 0.66 -10.35 -11.41
CA GLU A 87 0.34 -11.76 -11.18
C GLU A 87 -1.03 -11.92 -10.49
N GLN A 88 -1.31 -11.10 -9.47
CA GLN A 88 -2.55 -11.21 -8.71
C GLN A 88 -3.78 -10.70 -9.46
N LEU A 89 -3.62 -9.67 -10.30
CA LEU A 89 -4.69 -9.20 -11.18
C LEU A 89 -4.99 -10.25 -12.26
N ALA A 90 -3.96 -10.90 -12.82
CA ALA A 90 -4.15 -11.98 -13.79
C ALA A 90 -4.87 -13.19 -13.16
N ALA A 91 -4.57 -13.54 -11.91
CA ALA A 91 -5.19 -14.66 -11.20
C ALA A 91 -6.67 -14.44 -10.80
N GLN A 92 -7.18 -13.21 -10.90
CA GLN A 92 -8.59 -12.86 -10.63
C GLN A 92 -9.43 -12.72 -11.92
N SER A 93 -8.88 -13.16 -13.06
CA SER A 93 -9.54 -13.15 -14.38
C SER A 93 -10.32 -14.43 -14.63
#